data_AF-M0DTT4-F1
#
_entry.id   AF-M0DTT4-F1
#
_cell.length_a   1.000
_cell.length_b   1.000
_cell.length_c   1.000
_cell.angle_alpha   90.00
_cell.angle_beta   90.00
_cell.angle_gamma   90.00
#
_symmetry.space_group_name_H-M   'P 1'
#
loop_
_entity.id
_entity.type
_entity.pdbx_description
1 polymer ?
#
loop_
_entity_poly.entity_id
_entity_poly.type
_entity_poly.pdbx_seq_one_letter_code
_entity_poly.pdbx_strand_id
1 'polypeptide(L)'
;MSLIDERGRLFGRVNVIDAAVVAVAALLLFAAGGMVLVSLTGDRGTPESRYATVDLGDRSPAVASQLSAGDASRDGDVVVTDVYVGPGAGDNVTVVARVRVNGTLTPADAAGERAFEYGGDPVRRGDRLAVTTPTYDVDGTVLALAESGASLDTGTLPVVVETSLPAATRDAISVGDAFRLDGRRVATVEETAFPPVGNESTRTDLVGLTLHTVNRSGGTYFGGTEVKLAESIEFGTSRYAFAGNVTRWGNSSPAGEPVTTTATVTLRGVDPDVADDVRTGAVERRGDTVTATVTDRRTAPAAVVLTSDDGNIYEREHPRDVDVTLTVDLRTRRTADGLRFHGRSLRAGTDLTLRLETVTVDGTVTDLGE
;
A
#
# COMPACT_ATOMS: atom_id res chain seq x y z
N MET A 1 58.00 21.86 16.54
CA MET A 1 58.35 20.45 16.81
C MET A 1 57.44 19.59 15.97
N SER A 2 57.98 18.73 15.10
CA SER A 2 57.15 17.80 14.31
C SER A 2 56.57 16.75 15.25
N LEU A 3 55.25 16.54 15.18
CA LEU A 3 54.51 15.56 15.99
C LEU A 3 54.82 14.10 15.62
N ILE A 4 55.41 13.89 14.43
CA ILE A 4 55.70 12.58 13.85
C ILE A 4 57.15 12.59 13.32
N ASP A 5 57.93 11.57 13.66
CA ASP A 5 59.30 11.38 13.17
C ASP A 5 59.36 10.60 11.84
N GLU A 6 60.52 10.61 11.18
CA GLU A 6 60.79 9.94 9.89
C GLU A 6 60.62 8.41 9.92
N ARG A 7 60.38 7.83 11.10
CA ARG A 7 60.13 6.40 11.32
C ARG A 7 58.67 6.13 11.71
N GLY A 8 57.78 7.12 11.57
CA GLY A 8 56.36 6.97 11.85
C GLY A 8 56.04 6.79 13.33
N ARG A 9 56.76 7.45 14.25
CA ARG A 9 56.46 7.39 15.70
C ARG A 9 55.86 8.70 16.18
N LEU A 10 54.77 8.62 16.95
CA LEU A 10 54.10 9.75 17.57
C LEU A 10 54.85 10.10 18.87
N PHE A 11 55.34 11.33 19.00
CA PHE A 11 56.09 11.81 20.18
C PHE A 11 57.32 10.97 20.57
N GLY A 12 57.93 10.24 19.62
CA GLY A 12 59.16 9.47 19.82
C GLY A 12 59.06 8.27 20.76
N ARG A 13 57.86 7.90 21.23
CA ARG A 13 57.65 6.80 22.19
C ARG A 13 56.71 5.70 21.69
N VAL A 14 55.79 6.00 20.78
CA VAL A 14 54.74 5.05 20.33
C VAL A 14 54.70 5.02 18.81
N ASN A 15 54.59 3.82 18.22
CA ASN A 15 54.43 3.65 16.77
C ASN A 15 53.07 4.23 16.32
N VAL A 16 53.05 5.09 15.30
CA VAL A 16 51.81 5.75 14.80
C VAL A 16 50.75 4.75 14.41
N ILE A 17 51.15 3.58 13.89
CA ILE A 17 50.21 2.55 13.45
C ILE A 17 49.46 1.96 14.66
N ASP A 18 50.15 1.67 15.75
CA ASP A 18 49.50 1.20 17.00
C ASP A 18 48.62 2.29 17.62
N ALA A 19 49.07 3.54 17.60
CA ALA A 19 48.26 4.66 18.11
C ALA A 19 46.98 4.85 17.28
N ALA A 20 47.04 4.67 15.97
CA ALA A 20 45.86 4.71 15.10
C ALA A 20 44.92 3.53 15.33
N VAL A 21 45.45 2.32 15.53
CA VAL A 21 44.64 1.13 15.86
C VAL A 21 43.94 1.31 17.21
N VAL A 22 44.62 1.85 18.22
CA VAL A 22 44.01 2.16 19.52
C VAL A 22 42.98 3.28 19.39
N ALA A 23 43.23 4.31 18.58
CA ALA A 23 42.26 5.38 18.35
C ALA A 23 41.01 4.88 17.62
N VAL A 24 41.16 4.01 16.62
CA VAL A 24 40.04 3.38 15.90
C VAL A 24 39.29 2.41 16.81
N ALA A 25 39.99 1.61 17.63
CA ALA A 25 39.36 0.74 18.62
C ALA A 25 38.61 1.53 19.71
N ALA A 26 39.15 2.68 20.15
CA ALA A 26 38.47 3.58 21.05
C ALA A 26 37.23 4.21 20.39
N LEU A 27 37.33 4.65 19.14
CA LEU A 27 36.19 5.17 18.36
C LEU A 27 35.10 4.11 18.15
N LEU A 28 35.48 2.86 17.89
CA LEU A 28 34.55 1.74 17.77
C LEU A 28 33.90 1.41 19.13
N LEU A 29 34.63 1.52 20.24
CA LEU A 29 34.04 1.43 21.59
C LEU A 29 33.05 2.58 21.84
N PHE A 30 33.37 3.81 21.44
CA PHE A 30 32.45 4.96 21.57
C PHE A 30 31.21 4.85 20.67
N ALA A 31 31.32 4.21 19.50
CA ALA A 31 30.21 3.98 18.58
C ALA A 31 29.34 2.77 18.94
N ALA A 32 29.88 1.79 19.69
CA ALA A 32 29.21 0.52 19.99
C ALA A 32 28.77 0.31 21.46
N GLY A 33 29.24 1.10 22.43
CA GLY A 33 28.76 0.94 23.80
C GLY A 33 29.51 1.74 24.86
N GLY A 34 28.72 2.54 25.58
CA GLY A 34 28.95 3.06 26.94
C GLY A 34 30.37 3.13 27.50
N MET A 35 30.83 4.35 27.79
CA MET A 35 31.93 4.59 28.72
C MET A 35 31.53 4.03 30.11
N VAL A 36 32.12 2.90 30.52
CA VAL A 36 31.96 2.35 31.88
C VAL A 36 32.84 3.14 32.85
N LEU A 37 32.23 4.12 33.53
CA LEU A 37 32.82 4.75 34.70
C LEU A 37 32.54 3.86 35.93
N VAL A 38 33.50 3.06 36.36
CA VAL A 38 33.40 2.26 37.59
C VAL A 38 33.41 3.21 38.79
N SER A 39 32.22 3.53 39.32
CA SER A 39 32.05 4.30 40.56
C SER A 39 31.92 3.34 41.74
N LEU A 40 32.90 3.40 42.64
CA LEU A 40 32.87 2.74 43.94
C LEU A 40 32.00 3.57 44.89
N THR A 41 30.71 3.24 45.00
CA THR A 41 29.80 3.34 46.19
C THR A 41 28.34 3.59 45.82
N GLY A 42 27.46 2.63 46.16
CA GLY A 42 26.03 2.82 46.37
C GLY A 42 25.11 2.00 45.45
N ASP A 43 24.01 1.48 46.02
CA ASP A 43 22.81 0.87 45.39
C ASP A 43 22.09 1.79 44.37
N ARG A 44 22.81 2.66 43.69
CA ARG A 44 22.28 3.52 42.64
C ARG A 44 22.42 2.74 41.33
N GLY A 45 21.33 2.63 40.58
CA GLY A 45 21.29 1.84 39.36
C GLY A 45 22.34 2.25 38.31
N THR A 46 22.50 1.42 37.29
CA THR A 46 23.50 1.60 36.24
C THR A 46 22.91 2.43 35.09
N PRO A 47 23.58 3.49 34.61
CA PRO A 47 23.14 4.21 33.42
C PRO A 47 23.00 3.27 32.22
N GLU A 48 21.87 3.33 31.54
CA GLU A 48 21.57 2.48 30.39
C GLU A 48 20.72 3.24 29.36
N SER A 49 20.84 2.86 28.09
CA SER A 49 19.94 3.33 27.04
C SER A 49 19.00 2.20 26.63
N ARG A 50 17.72 2.54 26.45
CA ARG A 50 16.70 1.64 25.89
C ARG A 50 16.02 2.31 24.71
N TYR A 51 15.42 1.50 23.84
CA TYR A 51 14.65 1.95 22.69
C TYR A 51 13.18 1.66 22.92
N ALA A 52 12.39 2.70 23.12
CA ALA A 52 10.95 2.64 23.26
C ALA A 52 10.27 2.78 21.89
N THR A 53 9.30 1.93 21.58
CA THR A 53 8.31 2.20 20.55
C THR A 53 7.12 2.88 21.22
N VAL A 54 6.82 4.10 20.81
CA VAL A 54 5.81 4.97 21.43
C VAL A 54 4.69 5.22 20.43
N ASP A 55 3.47 4.91 20.83
CA ASP A 55 2.26 5.31 20.11
C ASP A 55 1.88 6.73 20.51
N LEU A 56 2.10 7.69 19.62
CA LEU A 56 1.71 9.07 19.84
C LEU A 56 0.23 9.29 19.49
N GLY A 57 -0.47 8.28 18.95
CA GLY A 57 -1.87 8.34 18.58
C GLY A 57 -2.14 9.30 17.42
N ASP A 58 -3.38 9.79 17.35
CA ASP A 58 -3.79 10.74 16.31
C ASP A 58 -3.26 12.14 16.61
N ARG A 59 -2.68 12.75 15.58
CA ARG A 59 -2.08 14.07 15.60
C ARG A 59 -2.51 14.86 14.37
N SER A 60 -2.59 16.18 14.53
CA SER A 60 -2.76 17.05 13.36
C SER A 60 -1.57 16.88 12.41
N PRO A 61 -1.77 16.98 11.09
CA PRO A 61 -0.68 16.91 10.12
C PRO A 61 0.45 17.92 10.40
N ALA A 62 0.11 19.09 10.95
CA ALA A 62 1.07 20.13 11.30
C ALA A 62 1.99 19.76 12.48
N VAL A 63 1.51 18.94 13.42
CA VAL A 63 2.37 18.42 14.51
C VAL A 63 3.20 17.26 13.98
N ALA A 64 2.58 16.32 13.24
CA ALA A 64 3.28 15.16 12.71
C ALA A 64 4.46 15.53 11.79
N SER A 65 4.34 16.61 11.00
CA SER A 65 5.40 17.08 10.11
C SER A 65 6.60 17.68 10.83
N GLN A 66 6.47 18.05 12.10
CA GLN A 66 7.57 18.54 12.92
C GLN A 66 8.40 17.40 13.52
N LEU A 67 7.84 16.18 13.62
CA LEU A 67 8.54 15.03 14.19
C LEU A 67 9.48 14.41 13.15
N SER A 68 10.75 14.33 13.49
CA SER A 68 11.81 13.77 12.65
C SER A 68 12.80 12.93 13.45
N ALA A 69 13.39 11.95 12.78
CA ALA A 69 14.54 11.24 13.34
C ALA A 69 15.71 12.22 13.57
N GLY A 70 16.33 12.12 14.73
CA GLY A 70 17.37 13.04 15.21
C GLY A 70 16.87 14.10 16.18
N ASP A 71 15.55 14.31 16.30
CA ASP A 71 14.98 15.23 17.27
C ASP A 71 15.29 14.77 18.70
N ALA A 72 15.71 15.69 19.55
CA ALA A 72 16.15 15.39 20.91
C ALA A 72 15.55 16.33 21.95
N SER A 73 15.35 15.82 23.16
CA SER A 73 15.10 16.67 24.32
C SER A 73 16.28 17.59 24.59
N ARG A 74 16.05 18.69 25.32
CA ARG A 74 17.09 19.68 25.65
C ARG A 74 18.34 19.05 26.27
N ASP A 75 18.14 17.98 27.02
CA ASP A 75 19.16 17.32 27.84
C ASP A 75 19.80 16.14 27.07
N GLY A 76 19.24 15.76 25.92
CA GLY A 76 19.70 14.66 25.07
C GLY A 76 19.30 13.26 25.55
N ASP A 77 18.51 13.19 26.62
CA ASP A 77 18.08 11.93 27.23
C ASP A 77 17.00 11.21 26.43
N VAL A 78 16.20 11.94 25.66
CA VAL A 78 15.16 11.38 24.79
C VAL A 78 15.49 11.80 23.37
N VAL A 79 15.74 10.83 22.48
CA VAL A 79 16.07 11.08 21.07
C VAL A 79 15.14 10.26 20.18
N VAL A 80 14.39 10.91 19.30
CA VAL A 80 13.61 10.25 18.25
C VAL A 80 14.58 9.66 17.24
N THR A 81 14.50 8.36 17.01
CA THR A 81 15.40 7.65 16.09
C THR A 81 14.70 7.21 14.81
N ASP A 82 13.37 7.10 14.83
CA ASP A 82 12.56 6.77 13.66
C ASP A 82 11.10 7.19 13.88
N VAL A 83 10.38 7.50 12.80
CA VAL A 83 8.99 7.98 12.84
C VAL A 83 8.19 7.34 11.70
N TYR A 84 7.09 6.69 12.06
CA TYR A 84 6.07 6.22 11.14
C TYR A 84 4.85 7.13 11.21
N VAL A 85 4.34 7.53 10.04
CA VAL A 85 3.11 8.30 9.89
C VAL A 85 2.18 7.52 8.96
N GLY A 86 0.93 7.33 9.37
CA GLY A 86 -0.12 6.72 8.56
C GLY A 86 -1.47 7.41 8.76
N PRO A 87 -2.53 6.98 8.05
CA PRO A 87 -3.85 7.58 8.18
C PRO A 87 -4.40 7.47 9.61
N GLY A 88 -5.06 8.53 10.08
CA GLY A 88 -5.71 8.60 11.39
C GLY A 88 -7.18 8.99 11.27
N ALA A 89 -7.83 9.27 12.40
CA ALA A 89 -9.25 9.63 12.38
C ALA A 89 -9.50 11.02 11.75
N GLY A 90 -10.39 11.07 10.75
CA GLY A 90 -10.73 12.31 10.05
C GLY A 90 -9.54 12.87 9.27
N ASP A 91 -9.24 14.15 9.47
CA ASP A 91 -8.09 14.81 8.81
C ASP A 91 -6.76 14.61 9.59
N ASN A 92 -6.78 13.83 10.68
CA ASN A 92 -5.58 13.56 11.46
C ASN A 92 -4.75 12.42 10.87
N VAL A 93 -3.51 12.32 11.34
CA VAL A 93 -2.60 11.22 11.04
C VAL A 93 -2.24 10.49 12.32
N THR A 94 -2.07 9.18 12.25
CA THR A 94 -1.53 8.39 13.35
C THR A 94 -0.01 8.42 13.30
N VAL A 95 0.63 8.64 14.45
CA VAL A 95 2.10 8.70 14.55
C VAL A 95 2.62 7.66 15.53
N VAL A 96 3.61 6.89 15.10
CA VAL A 96 4.37 5.96 15.95
C VAL A 96 5.84 6.35 15.87
N ALA A 97 6.50 6.52 17.02
CA ALA A 97 7.89 6.90 17.09
C ALA A 97 8.74 5.80 17.71
N ARG A 98 9.96 5.61 17.20
CA ARG A 98 11.03 4.93 17.91
C ARG A 98 11.87 5.99 18.62
N VAL A 99 12.09 5.79 19.91
CA VAL A 99 12.74 6.76 20.77
C VAL A 99 13.82 6.07 21.59
N ARG A 100 15.06 6.56 21.52
CA ARG A 100 16.13 6.18 22.45
C ARG A 100 15.95 6.99 23.73
N VAL A 101 15.84 6.31 24.85
CA VAL A 101 15.71 6.89 26.19
C VAL A 101 16.96 6.52 26.99
N ASN A 102 17.65 7.53 27.52
CA ASN A 102 18.74 7.36 28.48
C ASN A 102 18.15 7.42 29.88
N GLY A 103 18.37 6.36 30.64
CA GLY A 103 17.82 6.21 31.97
C GLY A 103 18.76 5.40 32.84
N THR A 104 18.20 4.78 33.86
CA THR A 104 18.95 4.01 34.84
C THR A 104 18.31 2.64 35.00
N LEU A 105 19.10 1.57 34.92
CA LEU A 105 18.67 0.22 35.27
C LEU A 105 18.86 0.03 36.77
N THR A 106 17.77 -0.23 37.50
CA THR A 106 17.84 -0.46 38.95
C THR A 106 18.70 -1.69 39.27
N PRO A 107 19.30 -1.74 40.47
CA PRO A 107 19.82 -2.99 41.01
C PRO A 107 18.74 -4.07 41.00
N ALA A 108 19.16 -5.33 40.98
CA ALA A 108 18.22 -6.44 41.09
C ALA A 108 17.56 -6.42 42.48
N ASP A 109 16.23 -6.51 42.52
CA ASP A 109 15.50 -6.60 43.77
C ASP A 109 15.62 -7.99 44.42
N ALA A 110 14.90 -8.23 45.51
CA ALA A 110 14.92 -9.52 46.21
C ALA A 110 14.42 -10.71 45.36
N ALA A 111 13.64 -10.45 44.31
CA ALA A 111 13.20 -11.44 43.32
C ALA A 111 14.17 -11.58 42.13
N GLY A 112 15.22 -10.76 42.09
CA GLY A 112 16.18 -10.70 40.99
C GLY A 112 15.72 -9.85 39.81
N GLU A 113 14.60 -9.13 39.93
CA GLU A 113 14.04 -8.30 38.87
C GLU A 113 14.73 -6.94 38.81
N ARG A 114 14.86 -6.39 37.61
CA ARG A 114 15.41 -5.06 37.36
C ARG A 114 14.38 -4.21 36.62
N ALA A 115 14.31 -2.94 36.95
CA ALA A 115 13.48 -1.96 36.26
C ALA A 115 14.35 -0.95 35.53
N PHE A 116 13.93 -0.56 34.32
CA PHE A 116 14.50 0.59 33.65
C PHE A 116 13.68 1.84 34.02
N GLU A 117 14.35 2.87 34.53
CA GLU A 117 13.74 4.10 35.00
C GLU A 117 14.24 5.31 34.20
N TYR A 118 13.34 6.26 33.94
CA TYR A 118 13.63 7.55 33.33
C TYR A 118 12.93 8.64 34.13
N GLY A 119 13.64 9.72 34.47
CA GLY A 119 13.08 10.78 35.33
C GLY A 119 12.75 10.34 36.76
N GLY A 120 13.21 9.17 37.19
CA GLY A 120 12.88 8.56 38.49
C GLY A 120 11.65 7.65 38.47
N ASP A 121 10.98 7.52 37.32
CA ASP A 121 9.82 6.65 37.14
C ASP A 121 10.16 5.44 36.26
N PRO A 122 9.63 4.23 36.56
CA PRO A 122 9.77 3.08 35.69
C PRO A 122 9.18 3.34 34.30
N VAL A 123 9.83 2.84 33.25
CA VAL A 123 9.31 2.87 31.88
C VAL A 123 8.93 1.45 31.47
N ARG A 124 7.62 1.21 31.33
CA ARG A 124 7.04 -0.10 31.00
C ARG A 124 6.04 0.06 29.86
N ARG A 125 5.66 -1.07 29.27
CA ARG A 125 4.54 -1.09 28.31
C ARG A 125 3.27 -0.56 28.97
N GLY A 126 2.60 0.36 28.31
CA GLY A 126 1.38 1.03 28.79
C GLY A 126 1.63 2.37 29.46
N ASP A 127 2.88 2.67 29.86
CA ASP A 127 3.21 3.94 30.49
C ASP A 127 3.21 5.07 29.46
N ARG A 128 2.99 6.30 29.94
CA ARG A 128 3.12 7.51 29.12
C ARG A 128 4.59 7.93 29.07
N LEU A 129 5.06 8.23 27.87
CA LEU A 129 6.37 8.84 27.65
C LEU A 129 6.18 10.18 26.92
N ALA A 130 6.68 11.25 27.52
CA ALA A 130 6.76 12.56 26.89
C ALA A 130 8.00 12.64 25.99
N VAL A 131 7.80 13.19 24.80
CA VAL A 131 8.84 13.53 23.83
C VAL A 131 8.79 15.04 23.65
N THR A 132 9.50 15.74 24.54
CA THR A 132 9.55 17.20 24.57
C THR A 132 10.85 17.67 23.94
N THR A 133 10.74 18.47 22.88
CA THR A 133 11.87 19.09 22.18
C THR A 133 11.77 20.62 22.29
N PRO A 134 12.74 21.39 21.77
CA PRO A 134 12.59 22.84 21.68
C PRO A 134 11.44 23.29 20.76
N THR A 135 10.96 22.43 19.86
CA THR A 135 9.99 22.77 18.80
C THR A 135 8.59 22.24 19.06
N TYR A 136 8.45 21.13 19.78
CA TYR A 136 7.15 20.53 20.09
C TYR A 136 7.16 19.82 21.45
N ASP A 137 5.96 19.59 21.97
CA ASP A 137 5.73 18.78 23.17
C ASP A 137 4.61 17.79 22.88
N VAL A 138 4.94 16.50 22.84
CA VAL A 138 3.99 15.42 22.56
C VAL A 138 4.20 14.29 23.54
N ASP A 139 3.12 13.61 23.90
CA ASP A 139 3.15 12.44 24.75
C ASP A 139 2.45 11.25 24.09
N GLY A 140 2.92 10.05 24.40
CA GLY A 140 2.42 8.80 23.83
C GLY A 140 2.52 7.64 24.79
N THR A 141 1.96 6.51 24.38
CA THR A 141 1.94 5.27 25.16
C THR A 141 3.07 4.36 24.71
N VAL A 142 3.88 3.86 25.64
CA VAL A 142 4.96 2.91 25.34
C VAL A 142 4.35 1.56 24.95
N LEU A 143 4.56 1.12 23.72
CA LEU A 143 4.12 -0.19 23.22
C LEU A 143 5.14 -1.29 23.46
N ALA A 144 6.42 -0.95 23.38
CA ALA A 144 7.53 -1.86 23.59
C ALA A 144 8.76 -1.11 24.09
N LEU A 145 9.59 -1.80 24.87
CA LEU A 145 10.89 -1.33 25.31
C LEU A 145 11.92 -2.40 24.96
N ALA A 146 12.95 -2.02 24.21
CA ALA A 146 13.99 -2.92 23.73
C ALA A 146 15.37 -2.45 24.16
N GLU A 147 16.31 -3.39 24.29
CA GLU A 147 17.70 -3.08 24.63
C GLU A 147 18.47 -2.42 23.47
N SER A 148 18.03 -2.70 22.24
CA SER A 148 18.67 -2.22 21.01
C SER A 148 17.63 -2.03 19.89
N GLY A 149 18.09 -1.47 18.76
CA GLY A 149 17.29 -1.24 17.56
C GLY A 149 16.75 0.19 17.48
N ALA A 150 17.36 1.01 16.61
CA ALA A 150 16.99 2.41 16.43
C ALA A 150 15.85 2.65 15.44
N SER A 151 15.40 1.60 14.73
CA SER A 151 14.36 1.71 13.70
C SER A 151 13.05 1.06 14.15
N LEU A 152 11.95 1.53 13.59
CA LEU A 152 10.65 0.87 13.66
C LEU A 152 10.65 -0.37 12.77
N ASP A 153 9.88 -1.38 13.15
CA ASP A 153 9.59 -2.53 12.29
C ASP A 153 8.52 -2.11 11.27
N THR A 154 8.94 -1.46 10.19
CA THR A 154 8.08 -1.02 9.09
C THR A 154 8.26 -1.90 7.86
N GLY A 155 7.22 -2.00 7.04
CA GLY A 155 7.26 -2.75 5.79
C GLY A 155 6.25 -2.24 4.78
N THR A 156 6.12 -2.99 3.69
CA THR A 156 5.05 -2.79 2.71
C THR A 156 4.15 -4.02 2.67
N LEU A 157 2.84 -3.82 2.65
CA LEU A 157 1.86 -4.89 2.56
C LEU A 157 0.95 -4.68 1.34
N PRO A 158 1.08 -5.53 0.30
CA PRO A 158 0.15 -5.52 -0.81
C PRO A 158 -1.22 -6.11 -0.39
N VAL A 159 -2.30 -5.45 -0.77
CA VAL A 159 -3.68 -5.83 -0.46
C VAL A 159 -4.59 -5.62 -1.67
N VAL A 160 -5.72 -6.31 -1.69
CA VAL A 160 -6.85 -5.95 -2.56
C VAL A 160 -7.99 -5.49 -1.68
N VAL A 161 -8.53 -4.32 -2.00
CA VAL A 161 -9.72 -3.78 -1.33
C VAL A 161 -10.92 -3.80 -2.27
N GLU A 162 -12.07 -4.02 -1.66
CA GLU A 162 -13.38 -4.05 -2.30
C GLU A 162 -14.16 -2.80 -1.91
N THR A 163 -14.70 -2.08 -2.90
CA THR A 163 -15.38 -0.80 -2.69
C THR A 163 -16.50 -0.57 -3.73
N SER A 164 -17.26 0.51 -3.60
CA SER A 164 -18.27 0.93 -4.57
C SER A 164 -18.00 2.39 -4.94
N LEU A 165 -17.52 2.61 -6.16
CA LEU A 165 -17.01 3.91 -6.59
C LEU A 165 -17.96 4.60 -7.57
N PRO A 166 -18.26 5.90 -7.35
CA PRO A 166 -18.89 6.73 -8.37
C PRO A 166 -18.08 6.73 -9.67
N ALA A 167 -18.76 6.98 -10.81
CA ALA A 167 -18.11 6.99 -12.11
C ALA A 167 -16.92 7.95 -12.20
N ALA A 168 -17.10 9.19 -11.74
CA ALA A 168 -16.05 10.19 -11.73
C ALA A 168 -14.81 9.75 -10.93
N THR A 169 -14.99 9.04 -9.81
CA THR A 169 -13.87 8.53 -9.01
C THR A 169 -13.14 7.39 -9.74
N ARG A 170 -13.88 6.47 -10.36
CA ARG A 170 -13.29 5.38 -11.15
C ARG A 170 -12.44 5.88 -12.30
N ASP A 171 -12.92 6.93 -12.98
CA ASP A 171 -12.22 7.52 -14.12
C ASP A 171 -11.00 8.35 -13.69
N ALA A 172 -10.98 8.82 -12.43
CA ALA A 172 -9.86 9.55 -11.86
C ALA A 172 -8.74 8.64 -11.33
N ILE A 173 -9.04 7.41 -10.91
CA ILE A 173 -8.04 6.46 -10.38
C ILE A 173 -7.14 5.97 -11.51
N SER A 174 -5.84 6.08 -11.30
CA SER A 174 -4.80 5.54 -12.17
C SER A 174 -3.85 4.61 -11.41
N VAL A 175 -3.32 3.59 -12.10
CA VAL A 175 -2.23 2.78 -11.55
C VAL A 175 -1.01 3.67 -11.33
N GLY A 176 -0.36 3.53 -10.18
CA GLY A 176 0.75 4.37 -9.73
C GLY A 176 0.33 5.58 -8.90
N ASP A 177 -0.98 5.88 -8.81
CA ASP A 177 -1.49 6.92 -7.91
C ASP A 177 -1.07 6.62 -6.47
N ALA A 178 -0.66 7.65 -5.74
CA ALA A 178 -0.09 7.47 -4.41
C ALA A 178 -0.74 8.36 -3.37
N PHE A 179 -1.20 7.73 -2.30
CA PHE A 179 -1.62 8.40 -1.08
C PHE A 179 -0.39 8.90 -0.35
N ARG A 180 -0.34 10.21 -0.10
CA ARG A 180 0.75 10.87 0.60
C ARG A 180 0.27 11.58 1.86
N LEU A 181 1.04 11.44 2.93
CA LEU A 181 0.90 12.19 4.18
C LEU A 181 2.21 12.92 4.43
N ASP A 182 2.17 14.25 4.50
CA ASP A 182 3.35 15.11 4.66
C ASP A 182 4.48 14.79 3.66
N GLY A 183 4.11 14.66 2.37
CA GLY A 183 5.04 14.30 1.30
C GLY A 183 5.50 12.83 1.28
N ARG A 184 5.30 12.07 2.36
CA ARG A 184 5.64 10.65 2.45
C ARG A 184 4.55 9.82 1.78
N ARG A 185 4.95 8.91 0.89
CA ARG A 185 4.04 7.95 0.27
C ARG A 185 3.66 6.90 1.31
N VAL A 186 2.37 6.73 1.55
CA VAL A 186 1.84 5.77 2.53
C VAL A 186 1.02 4.64 1.88
N ALA A 187 0.50 4.86 0.66
CA ALA A 187 -0.04 3.79 -0.16
C ALA A 187 0.12 4.09 -1.65
N THR A 188 0.08 3.05 -2.50
CA THR A 188 0.08 3.17 -3.97
C THR A 188 -0.98 2.28 -4.59
N VAL A 189 -1.66 2.74 -5.64
CA VAL A 189 -2.53 1.93 -6.49
C VAL A 189 -1.67 1.09 -7.42
N GLU A 190 -1.77 -0.23 -7.31
CA GLU A 190 -1.03 -1.19 -8.14
C GLU A 190 -1.88 -1.72 -9.30
N GLU A 191 -3.17 -1.96 -9.07
CA GLU A 191 -4.05 -2.54 -10.06
C GLU A 191 -5.50 -2.11 -9.82
N THR A 192 -6.32 -2.08 -10.87
CA THR A 192 -7.76 -1.82 -10.76
C THR A 192 -8.58 -2.83 -11.56
N ALA A 193 -9.70 -3.25 -11.01
CA ALA A 193 -10.70 -4.04 -11.70
C ALA A 193 -12.09 -3.50 -11.36
N PHE A 194 -12.60 -2.60 -12.21
CA PHE A 194 -13.94 -2.03 -12.14
C PHE A 194 -14.81 -2.67 -13.22
N PRO A 195 -15.81 -3.49 -12.85
CA PRO A 195 -16.77 -4.07 -13.78
C PRO A 195 -17.56 -3.00 -14.56
N PRO A 196 -17.99 -3.27 -15.81
CA PRO A 196 -18.88 -2.41 -16.56
C PRO A 196 -20.20 -2.19 -15.82
N VAL A 197 -20.81 -1.02 -16.03
CA VAL A 197 -22.15 -0.73 -15.51
C VAL A 197 -23.14 -1.69 -16.19
N GLY A 198 -23.88 -2.47 -15.41
CA GLY A 198 -25.10 -3.17 -15.83
C GLY A 198 -26.26 -2.81 -14.90
N ASN A 199 -27.44 -3.39 -15.10
CA ASN A 199 -28.65 -3.15 -14.29
C ASN A 199 -28.58 -3.78 -12.87
N GLU A 200 -27.40 -4.01 -12.31
CA GLU A 200 -27.24 -4.67 -11.01
C GLU A 200 -26.89 -3.67 -9.92
N SER A 201 -27.69 -3.67 -8.86
CA SER A 201 -27.57 -2.80 -7.68
C SER A 201 -26.39 -3.14 -6.75
N THR A 202 -25.55 -4.13 -7.09
CA THR A 202 -24.43 -4.65 -6.29
C THR A 202 -23.13 -4.55 -7.08
N ARG A 203 -22.73 -3.33 -7.41
CA ARG A 203 -21.47 -3.06 -8.09
C ARG A 203 -20.32 -3.06 -7.09
N THR A 204 -19.40 -3.97 -7.34
CA THR A 204 -18.21 -4.19 -6.52
C THR A 204 -16.96 -3.89 -7.33
N ASP A 205 -16.28 -2.80 -7.00
CA ASP A 205 -15.02 -2.38 -7.58
C ASP A 205 -13.85 -2.93 -6.76
N LEU A 206 -12.82 -3.45 -7.42
CA LEU A 206 -11.61 -3.95 -6.76
C LEU A 206 -10.42 -3.03 -7.06
N VAL A 207 -9.70 -2.64 -6.00
CA VAL A 207 -8.47 -1.86 -6.11
C VAL A 207 -7.33 -2.61 -5.42
N GLY A 208 -6.28 -2.88 -6.17
CA GLY A 208 -5.01 -3.36 -5.67
C GLY A 208 -4.18 -2.23 -5.09
N LEU A 209 -3.77 -2.34 -3.83
CA LEU A 209 -2.96 -1.35 -3.14
C LEU A 209 -1.68 -1.96 -2.57
N THR A 210 -0.59 -1.20 -2.55
CA THR A 210 0.56 -1.46 -1.67
C THR A 210 0.52 -0.45 -0.53
N LEU A 211 0.38 -0.93 0.71
CA LEU A 211 0.34 -0.10 1.91
C LEU A 211 1.72 -0.03 2.56
N HIS A 212 2.12 1.11 3.11
CA HIS A 212 3.26 1.23 4.01
C HIS A 212 2.79 1.01 5.45
N THR A 213 3.28 -0.03 6.10
CA THR A 213 2.76 -0.52 7.38
C THR A 213 3.80 -0.49 8.48
N VAL A 214 3.35 -0.50 9.73
CA VAL A 214 4.17 -0.70 10.93
C VAL A 214 3.71 -1.92 11.70
N ASN A 215 4.65 -2.77 12.10
CA ASN A 215 4.39 -3.88 13.01
C ASN A 215 4.47 -3.37 14.45
N ARG A 216 3.36 -3.48 15.18
CA ARG A 216 3.28 -3.09 16.59
C ARG A 216 2.33 -4.00 17.33
N SER A 217 2.63 -4.29 18.59
CA SER A 217 1.80 -5.12 19.47
C SER A 217 1.41 -6.49 18.88
N GLY A 218 2.25 -7.04 17.98
CA GLY A 218 2.02 -8.34 17.33
C GLY A 218 1.14 -8.31 16.08
N GLY A 219 0.68 -7.14 15.62
CA GLY A 219 -0.09 -6.98 14.38
C GLY A 219 0.56 -6.02 13.38
N THR A 220 0.11 -6.05 12.13
CA THR A 220 0.55 -5.15 11.06
C THR A 220 -0.50 -4.06 10.84
N TYR A 221 -0.09 -2.81 10.97
CA TYR A 221 -0.99 -1.65 10.94
C TYR A 221 -0.70 -0.73 9.76
N PHE A 222 -1.76 -0.22 9.13
CA PHE A 222 -1.73 0.90 8.21
C PHE A 222 -2.33 2.12 8.93
N GLY A 223 -1.48 3.02 9.40
CA GLY A 223 -1.89 4.08 10.32
C GLY A 223 -2.47 3.52 11.61
N GLY A 224 -3.67 3.97 11.97
CA GLY A 224 -4.43 3.47 13.13
C GLY A 224 -5.02 2.06 12.94
N THR A 225 -5.16 1.59 11.70
CA THR A 225 -5.96 0.40 11.38
C THR A 225 -5.10 -0.86 11.26
N GLU A 226 -5.45 -1.92 11.99
CA GLU A 226 -4.80 -3.23 11.84
C GLU A 226 -5.28 -3.89 10.54
N VAL A 227 -4.37 -4.28 9.64
CA VAL A 227 -4.75 -4.81 8.34
C VAL A 227 -5.26 -6.25 8.47
N LYS A 228 -6.57 -6.44 8.36
CA LYS A 228 -7.27 -7.73 8.44
C LYS A 228 -8.30 -7.87 7.32
N LEU A 229 -8.74 -9.10 7.03
CA LEU A 229 -9.85 -9.32 6.10
C LEU A 229 -11.11 -8.62 6.60
N ALA A 230 -11.90 -8.09 5.66
CA ALA A 230 -13.08 -7.25 5.87
C ALA A 230 -12.83 -5.90 6.57
N GLU A 231 -11.58 -5.59 6.94
CA GLU A 231 -11.23 -4.30 7.54
C GLU A 231 -11.26 -3.19 6.49
N SER A 232 -11.76 -2.01 6.85
CA SER A 232 -11.85 -0.87 5.94
C SER A 232 -10.53 -0.09 5.91
N ILE A 233 -9.98 0.10 4.72
CA ILE A 233 -8.77 0.87 4.48
C ILE A 233 -9.11 2.10 3.64
N GLU A 234 -8.66 3.25 4.12
CA GLU A 234 -8.80 4.51 3.43
C GLU A 234 -7.66 4.74 2.44
N PHE A 235 -8.00 5.32 1.29
CA PHE A 235 -7.03 5.78 0.31
C PHE A 235 -7.43 7.16 -0.19
N GLY A 236 -6.52 8.13 -0.09
CA GLY A 236 -6.76 9.51 -0.48
C GLY A 236 -5.67 10.08 -1.38
N THR A 237 -6.08 10.92 -2.33
CA THR A 237 -5.20 11.81 -3.10
C THR A 237 -5.73 13.24 -2.98
N SER A 238 -5.07 14.20 -3.62
CA SER A 238 -5.61 15.56 -3.74
C SER A 238 -6.83 15.66 -4.67
N ARG A 239 -7.16 14.60 -5.43
CA ARG A 239 -8.23 14.60 -6.44
C ARG A 239 -9.44 13.76 -6.05
N TYR A 240 -9.23 12.70 -5.28
CA TYR A 240 -10.27 11.77 -4.88
C TYR A 240 -9.87 11.03 -3.61
N ALA A 241 -10.85 10.47 -2.91
CA ALA A 241 -10.65 9.54 -1.81
C ALA A 241 -11.70 8.43 -1.86
N PHE A 242 -11.38 7.28 -1.29
CA PHE A 242 -12.31 6.18 -1.09
C PHE A 242 -11.91 5.34 0.12
N ALA A 243 -12.87 4.59 0.64
CA ALA A 243 -12.62 3.52 1.61
C ALA A 243 -13.01 2.18 0.96
N GLY A 244 -12.28 1.12 1.26
CA GLY A 244 -12.54 -0.22 0.76
C GLY A 244 -12.19 -1.30 1.77
N ASN A 245 -12.96 -2.39 1.76
CA ASN A 245 -12.76 -3.50 2.68
C ASN A 245 -11.71 -4.47 2.12
N VAL A 246 -10.73 -4.86 2.93
CA VAL A 246 -9.67 -5.78 2.51
C VAL A 246 -10.26 -7.17 2.23
N THR A 247 -10.10 -7.65 1.01
CA THR A 247 -10.49 -9.01 0.60
C THR A 247 -9.30 -9.94 0.42
N ARG A 248 -8.08 -9.38 0.32
CA ARG A 248 -6.83 -10.12 0.19
C ARG A 248 -5.67 -9.30 0.75
N TRP A 249 -4.69 -9.98 1.33
CA TRP A 249 -3.42 -9.41 1.78
C TRP A 249 -2.26 -10.31 1.33
N GLY A 250 -1.05 -9.74 1.21
CA GLY A 250 0.12 -10.40 0.62
C GLY A 250 0.14 -10.42 -0.91
N ASN A 251 -0.85 -9.81 -1.56
CA ASN A 251 -0.94 -9.68 -3.02
C ASN A 251 -1.88 -8.51 -3.37
N SER A 252 -1.47 -7.66 -4.31
CA SER A 252 -2.21 -6.48 -4.76
C SER A 252 -2.96 -6.71 -6.07
N SER A 253 -2.84 -7.90 -6.67
CA SER A 253 -3.63 -8.28 -7.82
C SER A 253 -4.96 -8.92 -7.40
N PRO A 254 -6.07 -8.58 -8.08
CA PRO A 254 -7.33 -9.30 -7.94
C PRO A 254 -7.15 -10.80 -8.15
N ALA A 255 -8.09 -11.60 -7.65
CA ALA A 255 -8.02 -13.05 -7.78
C ALA A 255 -7.92 -13.52 -9.25
N GLY A 256 -7.22 -14.64 -9.46
CA GLY A 256 -7.00 -15.28 -10.76
C GLY A 256 -5.74 -14.82 -11.47
N GLU A 257 -5.29 -15.64 -12.42
CA GLU A 257 -4.10 -15.38 -13.25
C GLU A 257 -4.49 -14.59 -14.51
N PRO A 258 -3.80 -13.48 -14.83
CA PRO A 258 -4.04 -12.76 -16.08
C PRO A 258 -3.79 -13.67 -17.29
N VAL A 259 -4.73 -13.72 -18.22
CA VAL A 259 -4.61 -14.48 -19.48
C VAL A 259 -5.29 -13.71 -20.60
N THR A 260 -4.82 -13.89 -21.84
CA THR A 260 -5.53 -13.42 -23.02
C THR A 260 -6.52 -14.51 -23.44
N THR A 261 -7.79 -14.16 -23.63
CA THR A 261 -8.82 -15.07 -24.14
C THR A 261 -9.37 -14.53 -25.44
N THR A 262 -9.34 -15.32 -26.50
CA THR A 262 -9.98 -14.95 -27.76
C THR A 262 -11.47 -15.31 -27.68
N ALA A 263 -12.35 -14.33 -27.83
CA ALA A 263 -13.79 -14.50 -27.80
C ALA A 263 -14.41 -14.17 -29.16
N THR A 264 -15.39 -14.97 -29.58
CA THR A 264 -16.29 -14.58 -30.66
C THR A 264 -17.50 -13.88 -30.04
N VAL A 265 -17.75 -12.64 -30.45
CA VAL A 265 -18.83 -11.78 -29.93
C VAL A 265 -19.75 -11.43 -31.09
N THR A 266 -21.05 -11.71 -30.93
CA THR A 266 -22.06 -11.42 -31.95
C THR A 266 -22.93 -10.26 -31.50
N LEU A 267 -22.97 -9.22 -32.33
CA LEU A 267 -23.86 -8.07 -32.19
C LEU A 267 -24.99 -8.29 -33.21
N ARG A 268 -26.24 -8.23 -32.77
CA ARG A 268 -27.41 -8.50 -33.62
C ARG A 268 -28.16 -7.22 -33.95
N GLY A 269 -28.64 -7.11 -35.20
CA GLY A 269 -29.50 -6.00 -35.64
C GLY A 269 -28.85 -4.63 -35.46
N VAL A 270 -27.57 -4.52 -35.81
CA VAL A 270 -26.79 -3.28 -35.68
C VAL A 270 -27.09 -2.38 -36.88
N ASP A 271 -27.27 -1.09 -36.61
CA ASP A 271 -27.35 -0.09 -37.67
C ASP A 271 -26.05 -0.09 -38.50
N PRO A 272 -26.09 -0.03 -39.85
CA PRO A 272 -24.89 -0.08 -40.68
C PRO A 272 -23.83 0.97 -40.34
N ASP A 273 -24.22 2.18 -39.94
CA ASP A 273 -23.28 3.24 -39.60
C ASP A 273 -22.51 2.89 -38.31
N VAL A 274 -23.21 2.34 -37.31
CA VAL A 274 -22.60 1.82 -36.08
C VAL A 274 -21.70 0.61 -36.38
N ALA A 275 -22.14 -0.28 -37.27
CA ALA A 275 -21.37 -1.44 -37.66
C ALA A 275 -20.04 -1.07 -38.33
N ASP A 276 -20.01 0.01 -39.12
CA ASP A 276 -18.81 0.50 -39.81
C ASP A 276 -17.83 1.26 -38.90
N ASP A 277 -18.31 1.80 -37.79
CA ASP A 277 -17.47 2.37 -36.73
C ASP A 277 -16.73 1.31 -35.91
N VAL A 278 -17.21 0.06 -35.89
CA VAL A 278 -16.47 -1.07 -35.32
C VAL A 278 -15.43 -1.56 -36.33
N ARG A 279 -14.14 -1.35 -36.04
CA ARG A 279 -13.04 -1.68 -36.97
C ARG A 279 -12.11 -2.75 -36.41
N THR A 280 -11.53 -3.55 -37.29
CA THR A 280 -10.38 -4.40 -36.93
C THR A 280 -9.24 -3.51 -36.43
N GLY A 281 -8.61 -3.91 -35.33
CA GLY A 281 -7.60 -3.14 -34.61
C GLY A 281 -8.19 -2.12 -33.62
N ALA A 282 -9.51 -1.94 -33.56
CA ALA A 282 -10.14 -1.12 -32.53
C ALA A 282 -9.90 -1.76 -31.16
N VAL A 283 -9.67 -0.91 -30.16
CA VAL A 283 -9.35 -1.35 -28.80
C VAL A 283 -10.26 -0.72 -27.78
N GLU A 284 -10.54 -1.48 -26.73
CA GLU A 284 -11.01 -0.93 -25.47
C GLU A 284 -9.80 -0.62 -24.58
N ARG A 285 -9.79 0.56 -23.97
CA ARG A 285 -8.76 0.97 -23.01
C ARG A 285 -9.33 1.40 -21.67
N ARG A 286 -8.53 1.18 -20.62
CA ARG A 286 -8.70 1.75 -19.29
C ARG A 286 -7.40 2.43 -18.88
N GLY A 287 -7.41 3.76 -18.85
CA GLY A 287 -6.16 4.53 -18.78
C GLY A 287 -5.24 4.11 -19.93
N ASP A 288 -4.00 3.77 -19.59
CA ASP A 288 -3.00 3.30 -20.57
C ASP A 288 -3.11 1.80 -20.90
N THR A 289 -4.01 1.06 -20.24
CA THR A 289 -4.12 -0.39 -20.40
C THR A 289 -5.16 -0.76 -21.45
N VAL A 290 -4.75 -1.52 -22.47
CA VAL A 290 -5.67 -2.18 -23.41
C VAL A 290 -6.33 -3.38 -22.72
N THR A 291 -7.66 -3.42 -22.73
CA THR A 291 -8.46 -4.49 -22.11
C THR A 291 -9.12 -5.41 -23.13
N ALA A 292 -9.40 -4.92 -24.34
CA ALA A 292 -9.89 -5.71 -25.45
C ALA A 292 -9.32 -5.20 -26.78
N THR A 293 -9.07 -6.10 -27.73
CA THR A 293 -8.66 -5.76 -29.10
C THR A 293 -9.51 -6.53 -30.10
N VAL A 294 -10.17 -5.84 -31.03
CA VAL A 294 -10.89 -6.47 -32.14
C VAL A 294 -9.87 -6.95 -33.17
N THR A 295 -9.76 -8.26 -33.37
CA THR A 295 -8.78 -8.88 -34.27
C THR A 295 -9.36 -9.31 -35.61
N ASP A 296 -10.67 -9.61 -35.67
CA ASP A 296 -11.40 -9.88 -36.90
C ASP A 296 -12.82 -9.30 -36.83
N ARG A 297 -13.38 -8.93 -37.98
CA ARG A 297 -14.76 -8.44 -38.12
C ARG A 297 -15.40 -9.07 -39.35
N ARG A 298 -16.62 -9.59 -39.18
CA ARG A 298 -17.47 -10.09 -40.26
C ARG A 298 -18.86 -9.51 -40.10
N THR A 299 -19.49 -9.21 -41.23
CA THR A 299 -20.82 -8.61 -41.26
C THR A 299 -21.70 -9.41 -42.22
N ALA A 300 -22.95 -9.64 -41.82
CA ALA A 300 -23.98 -10.28 -42.63
C ALA A 300 -25.30 -9.51 -42.47
N PRO A 301 -26.23 -9.58 -43.44
CA PRO A 301 -27.58 -9.05 -43.24
C PRO A 301 -28.21 -9.64 -41.97
N ALA A 302 -28.85 -8.82 -41.14
CA ALA A 302 -29.54 -9.31 -39.96
C ALA A 302 -30.76 -10.15 -40.37
N ALA A 303 -31.21 -11.07 -39.52
CA ALA A 303 -32.42 -11.86 -39.78
C ALA A 303 -33.65 -11.25 -39.09
N VAL A 304 -34.80 -11.27 -39.78
CA VAL A 304 -36.13 -10.99 -39.22
C VAL A 304 -37.04 -12.18 -39.35
N VAL A 305 -37.79 -12.44 -38.29
CA VAL A 305 -38.84 -13.46 -38.26
C VAL A 305 -40.18 -12.77 -38.48
N LEU A 306 -40.84 -13.14 -39.58
CA LEU A 306 -42.15 -12.60 -39.96
C LEU A 306 -43.20 -13.71 -39.85
N THR A 307 -44.36 -13.38 -39.28
CA THR A 307 -45.52 -14.27 -39.24
C THR A 307 -46.56 -13.76 -40.24
N SER A 308 -46.99 -14.59 -41.19
CA SER A 308 -48.03 -14.22 -42.16
C SER A 308 -49.42 -14.23 -41.53
N ASP A 309 -50.41 -13.65 -42.22
CA ASP A 309 -51.83 -13.65 -41.78
C ASP A 309 -52.39 -15.08 -41.62
N ASP A 310 -51.91 -16.03 -42.42
CA ASP A 310 -52.26 -17.46 -42.32
C ASP A 310 -51.50 -18.22 -41.19
N GLY A 311 -50.69 -17.53 -40.39
CA GLY A 311 -49.94 -18.10 -39.25
C GLY A 311 -48.62 -18.79 -39.59
N ASN A 312 -48.15 -18.73 -40.84
CA ASN A 312 -46.85 -19.30 -41.23
C ASN A 312 -45.70 -18.39 -40.82
N ILE A 313 -44.58 -18.97 -40.36
CA ILE A 313 -43.38 -18.25 -39.93
C ILE A 313 -42.32 -18.30 -41.04
N TYR A 314 -41.75 -17.15 -41.38
CA TYR A 314 -40.68 -17.00 -42.36
C TYR A 314 -39.49 -16.25 -41.77
N GLU A 315 -38.29 -16.72 -42.05
CA GLU A 315 -37.05 -15.96 -41.81
C GLU A 315 -36.65 -15.23 -43.10
N ARG A 316 -36.37 -13.93 -42.98
CA ARG A 316 -35.95 -13.04 -44.07
C ARG A 316 -34.78 -12.18 -43.63
N GLU A 317 -34.04 -11.64 -44.58
CA GLU A 317 -33.02 -10.64 -44.29
C GLU A 317 -33.68 -9.29 -43.95
N HIS A 318 -33.15 -8.61 -42.92
CA HIS A 318 -33.54 -7.26 -42.55
C HIS A 318 -33.07 -6.30 -43.66
N PRO A 319 -33.90 -5.34 -44.09
CA PRO A 319 -33.59 -4.49 -45.25
C PRO A 319 -32.47 -3.47 -45.00
N ARG A 320 -32.00 -3.29 -43.77
CA ARG A 320 -30.99 -2.29 -43.38
C ARG A 320 -29.96 -2.84 -42.40
N ASP A 321 -30.42 -3.15 -41.19
CA ASP A 321 -29.60 -3.66 -40.09
C ASP A 321 -28.82 -4.92 -40.44
N VAL A 322 -27.65 -5.03 -39.83
CA VAL A 322 -26.68 -6.09 -40.05
C VAL A 322 -26.33 -6.77 -38.73
N ASP A 323 -25.99 -8.06 -38.81
CA ASP A 323 -25.34 -8.76 -37.72
C ASP A 323 -23.83 -8.64 -37.88
N VAL A 324 -23.13 -8.32 -36.79
CA VAL A 324 -21.67 -8.19 -36.76
C VAL A 324 -21.10 -9.28 -35.86
N THR A 325 -20.22 -10.11 -36.42
CA THR A 325 -19.42 -11.07 -35.66
C THR A 325 -18.01 -10.54 -35.51
N LEU A 326 -17.56 -10.39 -34.27
CA LEU A 326 -16.23 -9.93 -33.91
C LEU A 326 -15.43 -11.09 -33.33
N THR A 327 -14.17 -11.20 -33.72
CA THR A 327 -13.16 -11.93 -32.93
C THR A 327 -12.42 -10.90 -32.09
N VAL A 328 -12.40 -11.11 -30.78
CA VAL A 328 -11.87 -10.13 -29.82
C VAL A 328 -10.91 -10.81 -28.87
N ASP A 329 -9.68 -10.31 -28.79
CA ASP A 329 -8.72 -10.71 -27.76
C ASP A 329 -9.00 -9.91 -26.49
N LEU A 330 -9.46 -10.61 -25.46
CA LEU A 330 -9.83 -10.05 -24.17
C LEU A 330 -8.73 -10.29 -23.14
N ARG A 331 -8.34 -9.26 -22.38
CA ARG A 331 -7.52 -9.42 -21.19
C ARG A 331 -8.40 -9.92 -20.04
N THR A 332 -8.38 -11.22 -19.79
CA THR A 332 -9.19 -11.89 -18.76
C THR A 332 -8.33 -12.31 -17.56
N ARG A 333 -9.00 -12.84 -16.53
CA ARG A 333 -8.34 -13.53 -15.42
C ARG A 333 -8.94 -14.93 -15.27
N ARG A 334 -8.09 -15.96 -15.21
CA ARG A 334 -8.49 -17.34 -14.92
C ARG A 334 -8.54 -17.54 -13.42
N THR A 335 -9.73 -17.79 -12.88
CA THR A 335 -9.96 -18.12 -11.47
C THR A 335 -10.32 -19.60 -11.32
N ALA A 336 -10.42 -20.09 -10.08
CA ALA A 336 -10.94 -21.43 -9.80
C ALA A 336 -12.39 -21.62 -10.31
N ASP A 337 -13.17 -20.54 -10.38
CA ASP A 337 -14.56 -20.54 -10.86
C ASP A 337 -14.69 -20.27 -12.37
N GLY A 338 -13.56 -20.21 -13.10
CA GLY A 338 -13.50 -19.95 -14.54
C GLY A 338 -12.96 -18.57 -14.93
N LEU A 339 -13.17 -18.21 -16.21
CA LEU A 339 -12.66 -16.96 -16.78
C LEU A 339 -13.49 -15.76 -16.32
N ARG A 340 -12.79 -14.64 -16.08
CA ARG A 340 -13.39 -13.36 -15.68
C ARG A 340 -12.91 -12.26 -16.61
N PHE A 341 -13.85 -11.48 -17.18
CA PHE A 341 -13.54 -10.25 -17.90
C PHE A 341 -14.13 -9.05 -17.15
N HIS A 342 -13.29 -8.07 -16.82
CA HIS A 342 -13.63 -6.98 -15.90
C HIS A 342 -14.32 -7.45 -14.60
N GLY A 343 -13.81 -8.53 -13.99
CA GLY A 343 -14.38 -9.10 -12.77
C GLY A 343 -15.70 -9.89 -12.94
N ARG A 344 -16.34 -9.85 -14.11
CA ARG A 344 -17.56 -10.61 -14.40
C ARG A 344 -17.20 -11.96 -15.03
N SER A 345 -17.99 -13.00 -14.74
CA SER A 345 -17.83 -14.31 -15.39
C SER A 345 -17.92 -14.17 -16.90
N LEU A 346 -16.96 -14.78 -17.61
CA LEU A 346 -16.94 -14.85 -19.07
C LEU A 346 -17.19 -16.30 -19.49
N ARG A 347 -18.28 -16.51 -20.23
CA ARG A 347 -18.72 -17.80 -20.79
C ARG A 347 -19.52 -17.55 -22.07
N ALA A 348 -19.69 -18.57 -22.92
CA ALA A 348 -20.67 -18.50 -24.00
C ALA A 348 -22.07 -18.13 -23.44
N GLY A 349 -22.77 -17.24 -24.13
CA GLY A 349 -24.02 -16.62 -23.70
C GLY A 349 -23.86 -15.39 -22.80
N THR A 350 -22.63 -14.94 -22.49
CA THR A 350 -22.42 -13.73 -21.68
C THR A 350 -22.62 -12.48 -22.54
N ASP A 351 -23.43 -11.53 -22.07
CA ASP A 351 -23.52 -10.21 -22.68
C ASP A 351 -22.30 -9.34 -22.31
N LEU A 352 -21.72 -8.74 -23.33
CA LEU A 352 -20.47 -8.02 -23.29
C LEU A 352 -20.66 -6.63 -23.89
N THR A 353 -20.36 -5.61 -23.10
CA THR A 353 -20.25 -4.22 -23.57
C THR A 353 -18.78 -3.94 -23.86
N LEU A 354 -18.48 -3.55 -25.10
CA LEU A 354 -17.15 -3.11 -25.54
C LEU A 354 -17.15 -1.60 -25.75
N ARG A 355 -16.28 -0.88 -25.03
CA ARG A 355 -16.11 0.58 -25.18
C ARG A 355 -14.91 0.87 -26.06
N LEU A 356 -15.11 0.75 -27.37
CA LEU A 356 -14.07 1.04 -28.35
C LEU A 356 -13.84 2.55 -28.45
N GLU A 357 -12.74 2.94 -29.07
CA GLU A 357 -12.29 4.33 -29.16
C GLU A 357 -13.34 5.29 -29.75
N THR A 358 -14.14 4.81 -30.72
CA THR A 358 -15.13 5.60 -31.46
C THR A 358 -16.58 5.24 -31.14
N VAL A 359 -16.82 4.05 -30.59
CA VAL A 359 -18.16 3.49 -30.45
C VAL A 359 -18.25 2.56 -29.24
N THR A 360 -19.40 2.55 -28.57
CA THR A 360 -19.73 1.54 -27.57
C THR A 360 -20.72 0.56 -28.19
N VAL A 361 -20.43 -0.74 -28.09
CA VAL A 361 -21.27 -1.79 -28.64
C VAL A 361 -21.56 -2.87 -27.61
N ASP A 362 -22.76 -3.42 -27.67
CA ASP A 362 -23.21 -4.54 -26.85
C ASP A 362 -23.38 -5.77 -27.74
N GLY A 363 -22.86 -6.91 -27.30
CA GLY A 363 -22.99 -8.17 -28.01
C GLY A 363 -22.95 -9.37 -27.07
N THR A 364 -23.26 -10.55 -27.57
CA THR A 364 -23.24 -11.78 -26.80
C THR A 364 -22.04 -12.62 -27.22
N VAL A 365 -21.29 -13.12 -26.23
CA VAL A 365 -20.20 -14.09 -26.46
C VAL A 365 -20.81 -15.39 -26.98
N THR A 366 -20.46 -15.80 -28.19
CA THR A 366 -20.96 -17.05 -28.80
C THR A 366 -19.94 -18.18 -28.72
N ASP A 367 -18.66 -17.86 -28.64
CA ASP A 367 -17.57 -18.84 -28.51
C ASP A 367 -16.37 -18.27 -27.75
N LEU A 368 -15.56 -19.15 -27.15
CA LEU A 368 -14.34 -18.82 -26.43
C LEU A 368 -13.22 -19.77 -26.86
N GLY A 369 -12.14 -19.20 -27.41
CA GLY A 369 -10.87 -19.88 -27.64
C GLY A 369 -9.88 -19.61 -26.51
N GLU A 370 -9.14 -20.65 -26.11
CA GLU A 370 -7.96 -20.52 -25.24
C GLU A 370 -6.66 -20.33 -26.03
#